data_AF-A0A0J9W9K6-F1
#
_entry.id   AF-A0A0J9W9K6-F1
#
_cell.length_a   1.000
_cell.length_b   1.000
_cell.length_c   1.000
_cell.angle_alpha   90.00
_cell.angle_beta   90.00
_cell.angle_gamma   90.00
#
_symmetry.space_group_name_H-M   'P 1'
#
loop_
_entity.id
_entity.type
_entity.pdbx_description
1 polymer ?
#
loop_
_entity_poly.entity_id
_entity_poly.type
_entity_poly.pdbx_seq_one_letter_code
_entity_poly.pdbx_strand_id
1 'polypeptide(L)'
;MVGPTRNSHSQETLAPGCNYAQLELRQQMECWHQTLLCQAAQLEVNSLMTGQAGRRYLILLAACRNHDLFYMAIHQLCCLWSIDRSTVHRLLEPVGALDAIDSAFEGLQNILNNDDLTFAHLRWFANFPWPSQTILDVFPKDAMIVSIVEFLDHFSLSWPRLLQGSEYQGQPVLASELENNLLCPSAMLRYIFFTISCMRLDIGTGPMELALDENFDTCQNEEFLGGMGEVRKDIATEYFNLYHR
;
A
#
# COMPACT_ATOMS: atom_id res chain seq x y z
N MET A 1 61.37 1.13 -33.56
CA MET A 1 60.90 0.31 -32.42
C MET A 1 59.77 1.08 -31.75
N VAL A 2 58.54 0.70 -32.06
CA VAL A 2 57.31 1.35 -31.61
C VAL A 2 56.71 0.45 -30.54
N GLY A 3 56.67 0.92 -29.30
CA GLY A 3 55.99 0.23 -28.20
C GLY A 3 54.52 0.67 -28.14
N PRO A 4 53.55 -0.23 -27.97
CA PRO A 4 52.15 0.16 -27.87
C PRO A 4 51.80 0.52 -26.42
N THR A 5 51.28 1.74 -26.24
CA THR A 5 50.59 2.19 -25.03
C THR A 5 49.24 1.51 -24.94
N ARG A 6 49.03 0.78 -23.84
CA ARG A 6 47.82 0.04 -23.49
C ARG A 6 46.76 1.04 -23.01
N ASN A 7 45.71 1.26 -23.81
CA ASN A 7 44.49 1.93 -23.36
C ASN A 7 43.70 0.96 -22.47
N SER A 8 43.62 1.27 -21.18
CA SER A 8 42.69 0.65 -20.23
C SER A 8 41.31 1.28 -20.40
N HIS A 9 40.47 0.67 -21.25
CA HIS A 9 39.03 0.83 -21.16
C HIS A 9 38.52 -0.04 -20.01
N SER A 10 38.19 0.60 -18.89
CA SER A 10 37.37 0.00 -17.85
C SER A 10 35.95 -0.14 -18.41
N GLN A 11 35.60 -1.35 -18.89
CA GLN A 11 34.21 -1.73 -19.12
C GLN A 11 33.58 -2.00 -17.75
N GLU A 12 32.78 -1.06 -17.27
CA GLU A 12 31.78 -1.33 -16.23
C GLU A 12 30.85 -2.42 -16.72
N THR A 13 31.02 -3.61 -16.14
CA THR A 13 30.20 -4.78 -16.45
C THR A 13 28.97 -4.71 -15.56
N LEU A 14 27.88 -4.10 -16.07
CA LEU A 14 26.57 -4.12 -15.41
C LEU A 14 26.04 -5.56 -15.38
N ALA A 15 25.64 -6.04 -14.20
CA ALA A 15 25.13 -7.39 -13.99
C ALA A 15 23.87 -7.64 -14.85
N PRO A 16 23.86 -8.64 -15.76
CA PRO A 16 22.85 -8.76 -16.82
C PRO A 16 21.49 -9.35 -16.38
N GLY A 17 21.24 -9.59 -15.09
CA GLY A 17 19.99 -10.21 -14.61
C GLY A 17 19.02 -9.28 -13.86
N CYS A 18 19.53 -8.29 -13.13
CA CYS A 18 18.70 -7.45 -12.24
C CYS A 18 17.87 -6.40 -13.02
N ASN A 19 18.43 -5.89 -14.11
CA ASN A 19 17.83 -4.80 -14.88
C ASN A 19 16.59 -5.25 -15.67
N TYR A 20 16.55 -6.50 -16.14
CA TYR A 20 15.40 -7.02 -16.91
C TYR A 20 14.15 -7.21 -16.06
N ALA A 21 14.26 -7.86 -14.90
CA ALA A 21 13.12 -8.07 -14.00
C ALA A 21 12.56 -6.73 -13.47
N GLN A 22 13.43 -5.75 -13.19
CA GLN A 22 13.02 -4.41 -12.80
C GLN A 22 12.30 -3.67 -13.94
N LEU A 23 12.78 -3.82 -15.18
CA LEU A 23 12.15 -3.22 -16.35
C LEU A 23 10.78 -3.85 -16.64
N GLU A 24 10.65 -5.18 -16.52
CA GLU A 24 9.38 -5.89 -16.66
C GLU A 24 8.36 -5.44 -15.61
N LEU A 25 8.78 -5.33 -14.34
CA LEU A 25 7.90 -4.83 -13.27
C LEU A 25 7.44 -3.40 -13.53
N ARG A 26 8.33 -2.51 -13.99
CA ARG A 26 7.97 -1.13 -14.34
C ARG A 26 6.96 -1.06 -15.48
N GLN A 27 7.14 -1.88 -16.52
CA GLN A 27 6.17 -1.98 -17.62
C GLN A 27 4.82 -2.50 -17.14
N GLN A 28 4.83 -3.50 -16.24
CA GLN A 28 3.62 -4.04 -15.64
C GLN A 28 2.89 -2.99 -14.79
N MET A 29 3.61 -2.20 -13.98
CA MET A 29 3.07 -1.09 -13.20
C MET A 29 2.39 -0.04 -14.08
N GLU A 30 3.00 0.31 -15.22
CA GLU A 30 2.40 1.24 -16.18
C GLU A 30 1.11 0.64 -16.79
N CYS A 31 1.11 -0.64 -17.15
CA CYS A 31 -0.09 -1.31 -17.66
C CYS A 31 -1.23 -1.28 -16.63
N TRP A 32 -0.92 -1.54 -15.35
CA TRP A 32 -1.88 -1.44 -14.25
C TRP A 32 -2.37 0.00 -14.01
N HIS A 33 -1.48 0.99 -14.12
CA HIS A 33 -1.84 2.41 -14.06
C HIS A 33 -2.86 2.79 -15.15
N GLN A 34 -2.61 2.40 -16.41
CA GLN A 34 -3.53 2.64 -17.51
C GLN A 34 -4.86 1.90 -17.32
N THR A 35 -4.83 0.68 -16.80
CA THR A 35 -6.04 -0.09 -16.48
C THR A 35 -6.93 0.63 -15.45
N LEU A 36 -6.31 1.20 -14.41
CA LEU A 36 -7.00 2.00 -13.40
C LEU A 36 -7.62 3.26 -14.01
N LEU A 37 -6.89 3.97 -14.87
CA LEU A 37 -7.42 5.16 -15.55
C LEU A 37 -8.62 4.83 -16.45
N CYS A 38 -8.53 3.76 -17.24
CA CYS A 38 -9.64 3.32 -18.08
C CYS A 38 -10.86 2.94 -17.25
N GLN A 39 -10.66 2.20 -16.15
CA GLN A 39 -11.74 1.83 -15.26
C GLN A 39 -12.36 3.06 -14.58
N ALA A 40 -11.55 3.99 -14.07
CA ALA A 40 -12.01 5.22 -13.45
C ALA A 40 -12.80 6.09 -14.45
N ALA A 41 -12.33 6.24 -15.68
CA ALA A 41 -13.01 7.01 -16.73
C ALA A 41 -14.39 6.42 -17.07
N GLN A 42 -14.52 5.09 -17.14
CA GLN A 42 -15.82 4.42 -17.35
C GLN A 42 -16.80 4.68 -16.20
N LEU A 43 -16.28 4.93 -14.99
CA LEU A 43 -17.07 5.24 -13.80
C LEU A 43 -17.33 6.74 -13.64
N GLU A 44 -16.45 7.61 -14.15
CA GLU A 44 -16.64 9.07 -14.21
C GLU A 44 -17.80 9.46 -15.12
N VAL A 45 -18.00 8.75 -16.23
CA VAL A 45 -19.22 8.86 -17.05
C VAL A 45 -20.49 8.59 -16.20
N ASN A 46 -20.35 7.92 -15.05
CA ASN A 46 -21.40 7.58 -14.10
C ASN A 46 -21.31 8.34 -12.74
N SER A 47 -20.46 9.37 -12.61
CA SER A 47 -20.35 10.30 -11.47
C SER A 47 -20.08 9.68 -10.07
N LEU A 48 -18.95 8.98 -9.89
CA LEU A 48 -18.58 8.28 -8.65
C LEU A 48 -17.23 8.70 -7.99
N MET A 49 -16.50 9.67 -8.54
CA MET A 49 -15.15 10.01 -8.06
C MET A 49 -15.10 10.71 -6.69
N THR A 50 -16.25 11.14 -6.17
CA THR A 50 -16.35 11.72 -4.82
C THR A 50 -16.64 10.68 -3.73
N GLY A 51 -16.99 9.45 -4.13
CA GLY A 51 -17.28 8.34 -3.23
C GLY A 51 -16.02 7.54 -2.86
N GLN A 52 -16.16 6.65 -1.89
CA GLN A 52 -15.06 5.81 -1.41
C GLN A 52 -14.39 4.98 -2.52
N ALA A 53 -15.17 4.48 -3.48
CA ALA A 53 -14.63 3.77 -4.63
C ALA A 53 -13.65 4.65 -5.43
N GLY A 54 -14.01 5.92 -5.70
CA GLY A 54 -13.13 6.88 -6.37
C GLY A 54 -11.80 7.07 -5.66
N ARG A 55 -11.82 7.12 -4.32
CA ARG A 55 -10.62 7.25 -3.48
C ARG A 55 -9.72 6.02 -3.58
N ARG A 56 -10.29 4.81 -3.58
CA ARG A 56 -9.54 3.57 -3.84
C ARG A 56 -8.81 3.60 -5.19
N TYR A 57 -9.44 4.13 -6.24
CA TYR A 57 -8.76 4.32 -7.52
C TYR A 57 -7.60 5.32 -7.42
N LEU A 58 -7.78 6.46 -6.74
CA LEU A 58 -6.71 7.46 -6.56
C LEU A 58 -5.50 6.87 -5.82
N ILE A 59 -5.74 6.15 -4.72
CA ILE A 59 -4.65 5.54 -3.95
C ILE A 59 -3.97 4.43 -4.76
N LEU A 60 -4.70 3.61 -5.50
CA LEU A 60 -4.10 2.60 -6.38
C LEU A 60 -3.31 3.21 -7.55
N LEU A 61 -3.79 4.32 -8.13
CA LEU A 61 -3.06 5.07 -9.16
C LEU A 61 -1.73 5.60 -8.60
N ALA A 62 -1.75 6.10 -7.37
CA ALA A 62 -0.56 6.50 -6.66
C ALA A 62 0.38 5.33 -6.37
N ALA A 63 -0.15 4.17 -5.96
CA ALA A 63 0.65 2.99 -5.71
C ALA A 63 1.38 2.52 -6.97
N CYS A 64 0.71 2.51 -8.12
CA CYS A 64 1.36 2.21 -9.41
C CYS A 64 2.49 3.20 -9.73
N ARG A 65 2.25 4.51 -9.58
CA ARG A 65 3.24 5.57 -9.85
C ARG A 65 4.47 5.45 -8.97
N ASN A 66 4.28 5.11 -7.69
CA ASN A 66 5.36 4.95 -6.71
C ASN A 66 5.89 3.51 -6.65
N HIS A 67 5.40 2.61 -7.49
CA HIS A 67 5.77 1.19 -7.54
C HIS A 67 5.57 0.47 -6.18
N ASP A 68 4.56 0.87 -5.41
CA ASP A 68 4.21 0.26 -4.12
C ASP A 68 3.39 -1.01 -4.33
N LEU A 69 4.08 -2.07 -4.79
CA LEU A 69 3.47 -3.37 -5.03
C LEU A 69 2.90 -4.00 -3.75
N PHE A 70 3.49 -3.68 -2.60
CA PHE A 70 3.04 -4.19 -1.31
C PHE A 70 1.66 -3.65 -0.95
N TYR A 71 1.44 -2.33 -1.08
CA TYR A 71 0.11 -1.75 -0.91
C TYR A 71 -0.91 -2.40 -1.84
N MET A 72 -0.57 -2.54 -3.14
CA MET A 72 -1.48 -3.13 -4.14
C MET A 72 -1.87 -4.56 -3.77
N ALA A 73 -0.90 -5.36 -3.31
CA ALA A 73 -1.13 -6.72 -2.87
C ALA A 73 -2.02 -6.79 -1.63
N ILE A 74 -1.72 -6.02 -0.57
CA ILE A 74 -2.54 -5.97 0.64
C ILE A 74 -3.96 -5.51 0.34
N HIS A 75 -4.10 -4.47 -0.49
CA HIS A 75 -5.39 -3.96 -0.93
C HIS A 75 -6.21 -5.05 -1.65
N GLN A 76 -5.61 -5.72 -2.65
CA GLN A 76 -6.27 -6.79 -3.37
C GLN A 76 -6.70 -7.92 -2.44
N LEU A 77 -5.78 -8.39 -1.58
CA LEU A 77 -6.05 -9.49 -0.66
C LEU A 77 -7.14 -9.13 0.35
N CYS A 78 -7.17 -7.88 0.82
CA CYS A 78 -8.23 -7.41 1.71
C CYS A 78 -9.60 -7.44 1.03
N CYS A 79 -9.70 -6.95 -0.22
CA CYS A 79 -10.94 -7.03 -1.01
C CYS A 79 -11.33 -8.49 -1.33
N LEU A 80 -10.35 -9.34 -1.65
CA LEU A 80 -10.59 -10.75 -1.94
C LEU A 80 -11.04 -11.49 -0.68
N TRP A 81 -10.46 -11.22 0.49
CA TRP A 81 -10.87 -11.80 1.76
C TRP A 81 -12.32 -11.42 2.10
N SER A 82 -12.78 -10.21 1.75
CA SER A 82 -14.18 -9.80 1.91
C SER A 82 -15.16 -10.66 1.10
N ILE A 83 -14.72 -11.25 -0.03
CA ILE A 83 -15.59 -12.00 -0.96
C ILE A 83 -15.39 -13.53 -0.82
N ASP A 84 -14.14 -13.96 -0.68
CA ASP A 84 -13.72 -15.36 -0.66
C ASP A 84 -12.46 -15.53 0.21
N ARG A 85 -12.68 -15.66 1.53
CA ARG A 85 -11.64 -15.95 2.52
C ARG A 85 -10.84 -17.21 2.17
N SER A 86 -11.49 -18.23 1.60
CA SER A 86 -10.87 -19.52 1.31
C SER A 86 -9.71 -19.39 0.33
N THR A 87 -9.81 -18.49 -0.66
CA THR A 87 -8.73 -18.25 -1.62
C THR A 87 -7.54 -17.56 -0.96
N VAL A 88 -7.79 -16.61 -0.06
CA VAL A 88 -6.73 -15.93 0.71
C VAL A 88 -6.05 -16.90 1.66
N HIS A 89 -6.81 -17.75 2.36
CA HIS A 89 -6.25 -18.80 3.21
C HIS A 89 -5.35 -19.74 2.42
N ARG A 90 -5.79 -20.27 1.28
CA ARG A 90 -4.94 -21.14 0.44
C ARG A 90 -3.64 -20.47 -0.02
N LEU A 91 -3.65 -19.15 -0.19
CA LEU A 91 -2.47 -18.38 -0.59
C LEU A 91 -1.49 -18.18 0.58
N LEU A 92 -1.99 -17.94 1.79
CA LEU A 92 -1.17 -17.48 2.94
C LEU A 92 -0.92 -18.56 4.01
N GLU A 93 -1.77 -19.57 4.15
CA GLU A 93 -1.65 -20.69 5.10
C GLU A 93 -0.29 -21.41 5.06
N PRO A 94 0.39 -21.56 3.89
CA PRO A 94 1.71 -22.21 3.87
C PRO A 94 2.77 -21.48 4.71
N VAL A 95 2.53 -20.21 5.07
CA VAL A 95 3.51 -19.35 5.74
C VAL A 95 2.95 -18.71 7.03
N GLY A 96 1.63 -18.55 7.16
CA GLY A 96 0.99 -17.85 8.28
C GLY A 96 -0.13 -18.63 8.98
N ALA A 97 -0.41 -18.27 10.23
CA ALA A 97 -1.50 -18.86 11.00
C ALA A 97 -2.86 -18.25 10.60
N LEU A 98 -3.86 -19.09 10.33
CA LEU A 98 -5.18 -18.65 9.86
C LEU A 98 -5.86 -17.64 10.80
N ASP A 99 -5.77 -17.85 12.11
CA ASP A 99 -6.38 -16.95 13.10
C ASP A 99 -5.75 -15.55 13.07
N ALA A 100 -4.43 -15.47 12.87
CA ALA A 100 -3.71 -14.20 12.76
C ALA A 100 -4.04 -13.49 11.44
N ILE A 101 -4.13 -14.24 10.34
CA ILE A 101 -4.56 -13.75 9.03
C ILE A 101 -5.96 -13.15 9.12
N ASP A 102 -6.93 -13.87 9.70
CA ASP A 102 -8.30 -13.41 9.82
C ASP A 102 -8.39 -12.17 10.72
N SER A 103 -7.75 -12.18 11.89
CA SER A 103 -7.73 -11.03 12.78
C SER A 103 -7.10 -9.78 12.13
N ALA A 104 -6.02 -9.97 11.37
CA ALA A 104 -5.37 -8.88 10.65
C ALA A 104 -6.28 -8.31 9.55
N PHE A 105 -6.91 -9.16 8.73
CA PHE A 105 -7.83 -8.69 7.68
C PHE A 105 -9.10 -8.05 8.23
N GLU A 106 -9.63 -8.50 9.37
CA GLU A 106 -10.72 -7.81 10.07
C GLU A 106 -10.31 -6.39 10.47
N GLY A 107 -9.11 -6.21 11.05
CA GLY A 107 -8.58 -4.88 11.38
C GLY A 107 -8.33 -4.01 10.15
N LEU A 108 -7.73 -4.57 9.10
CA LEU A 108 -7.48 -3.87 7.84
C LEU A 108 -8.76 -3.49 7.12
N GLN A 109 -9.83 -4.29 7.21
CA GLN A 109 -11.13 -3.94 6.63
C GLN A 109 -11.77 -2.74 7.30
N ASN A 110 -11.63 -2.60 8.62
CA ASN A 110 -12.13 -1.41 9.32
C ASN A 110 -11.36 -0.15 8.90
N ILE A 111 -10.07 -0.29 8.60
CA ILE A 111 -9.23 0.79 8.10
C ILE A 111 -9.58 1.11 6.65
N LEU A 112 -9.61 0.11 5.77
CA LEU A 112 -9.91 0.29 4.36
C LEU A 112 -11.44 0.46 4.10
N ASN A 113 -12.25 0.32 5.14
CA ASN A 113 -13.71 0.43 5.13
C ASN A 113 -14.37 -0.25 3.91
N ASN A 114 -14.07 -1.53 3.68
CA ASN A 114 -14.59 -2.23 2.49
C ASN A 114 -16.13 -2.35 2.46
N ASP A 115 -16.81 -2.16 3.60
CA ASP A 115 -18.27 -2.32 3.75
C ASP A 115 -19.08 -1.25 3.00
N ASP A 116 -18.50 -0.07 2.80
CA ASP A 116 -19.13 1.04 2.06
C ASP A 116 -18.97 0.91 0.52
N LEU A 117 -18.24 -0.11 0.04
CA LEU A 117 -18.08 -0.38 -1.39
C LEU A 117 -19.26 -1.19 -1.93
N THR A 118 -19.70 -0.85 -3.15
CA THR A 118 -20.62 -1.73 -3.88
C THR A 118 -19.92 -3.05 -4.20
N PHE A 119 -20.69 -4.15 -4.23
CA PHE A 119 -20.16 -5.46 -4.60
C PHE A 119 -19.43 -5.46 -5.95
N ALA A 120 -19.87 -4.63 -6.90
CA ALA A 120 -19.21 -4.48 -8.19
C ALA A 120 -17.78 -3.91 -8.06
N HIS A 121 -17.60 -2.87 -7.23
CA HIS A 121 -16.27 -2.32 -6.94
C HIS A 121 -15.40 -3.29 -6.16
N LEU A 122 -15.95 -3.88 -5.10
CA LEU A 122 -15.22 -4.85 -4.28
C LEU A 122 -14.72 -6.04 -5.13
N ARG A 123 -15.58 -6.56 -6.01
CA ARG A 123 -15.22 -7.63 -6.95
C ARG A 123 -14.15 -7.19 -7.94
N TRP A 124 -14.24 -5.97 -8.46
CA TRP A 124 -13.22 -5.43 -9.36
C TRP A 124 -11.86 -5.36 -8.66
N PHE A 125 -11.82 -4.76 -7.46
CA PHE A 125 -10.61 -4.64 -6.66
C PHE A 125 -10.01 -5.99 -6.24
N ALA A 126 -10.84 -6.99 -5.94
CA ALA A 126 -10.35 -8.35 -5.64
C ALA A 126 -9.70 -9.06 -6.84
N ASN A 127 -9.93 -8.57 -8.07
CA ASN A 127 -9.37 -9.11 -9.32
C ASN A 127 -8.27 -8.21 -9.92
N PHE A 128 -7.86 -7.16 -9.20
CA PHE A 128 -6.81 -6.24 -9.62
C PHE A 128 -5.73 -6.15 -8.51
N PRO A 129 -4.43 -6.19 -8.86
CA PRO A 129 -3.88 -6.33 -10.21
C PRO A 129 -3.90 -7.74 -10.78
N TRP A 130 -4.00 -8.77 -9.92
CA TRP A 130 -3.98 -10.18 -10.35
C TRP A 130 -5.39 -10.76 -10.42
N PRO A 131 -5.77 -11.51 -11.47
CA PRO A 131 -7.09 -12.15 -11.51
C PRO A 131 -7.25 -13.17 -10.37
N SER A 132 -8.35 -13.08 -9.60
CA SER A 132 -8.59 -13.93 -8.43
C SER A 132 -8.64 -15.43 -8.79
N GLN A 133 -9.09 -15.77 -10.00
CA GLN A 133 -9.19 -17.15 -10.48
C GLN A 133 -7.81 -17.81 -10.69
N THR A 134 -6.77 -17.01 -10.94
CA THR A 134 -5.41 -17.48 -11.21
C THR A 134 -4.41 -16.96 -10.18
N ILE A 135 -4.89 -16.35 -9.08
CA ILE A 135 -4.02 -15.66 -8.12
C ILE A 135 -3.00 -16.60 -7.49
N LEU A 136 -3.40 -17.84 -7.22
CA LEU A 136 -2.49 -18.88 -6.69
C LEU A 136 -1.33 -19.20 -7.64
N ASP A 137 -1.45 -18.87 -8.93
CA ASP A 137 -0.43 -19.12 -9.96
C ASP A 137 0.43 -17.90 -10.26
N VAL A 138 -0.18 -16.71 -10.28
CA VAL A 138 0.46 -15.47 -10.77
C VAL A 138 0.91 -14.51 -9.67
N PHE A 139 0.47 -14.70 -8.42
CA PHE A 139 0.86 -13.85 -7.32
C PHE A 139 2.36 -14.01 -7.01
N PRO A 140 3.10 -12.95 -6.64
CA PRO A 140 4.52 -13.06 -6.32
C PRO A 140 4.76 -13.98 -5.11
N LYS A 141 5.31 -15.19 -5.34
CA LYS A 141 5.12 -16.31 -4.40
C LYS A 141 6.05 -16.35 -3.18
N ASP A 142 7.27 -15.82 -3.27
CA ASP A 142 8.26 -16.17 -2.24
C ASP A 142 8.50 -15.01 -1.25
N ALA A 143 9.24 -13.98 -1.65
CA ALA A 143 9.56 -12.88 -0.73
C ALA A 143 8.33 -12.05 -0.33
N MET A 144 7.39 -11.83 -1.26
CA MET A 144 6.22 -10.99 -1.01
C MET A 144 5.23 -11.65 -0.05
N ILE A 145 4.96 -12.95 -0.19
CA ILE A 145 4.06 -13.66 0.72
C ILE A 145 4.63 -13.65 2.14
N VAL A 146 5.93 -13.92 2.29
CA VAL A 146 6.59 -13.86 3.61
C VAL A 146 6.44 -12.47 4.24
N SER A 147 6.77 -11.40 3.51
CA SER A 147 6.63 -10.04 4.02
C SER A 147 5.19 -9.66 4.34
N ILE A 148 4.21 -10.15 3.56
CA ILE A 148 2.79 -9.93 3.84
C ILE A 148 2.39 -10.64 5.13
N VAL A 149 2.77 -11.91 5.31
CA VAL A 149 2.44 -12.66 6.53
C VAL A 149 3.09 -12.05 7.76
N GLU A 150 4.37 -11.69 7.71
CA GLU A 150 5.06 -10.99 8.81
C GLU A 150 4.35 -9.69 9.19
N PHE A 151 3.96 -8.90 8.17
CA PHE A 151 3.18 -7.69 8.39
C PHE A 151 1.82 -7.98 9.03
N LEU A 152 1.06 -8.99 8.56
CA LEU A 152 -0.26 -9.33 9.10
C LEU A 152 -0.17 -9.78 10.57
N ASP A 153 0.79 -10.64 10.88
CA ASP A 153 1.05 -11.11 12.25
C ASP A 153 1.37 -9.92 13.17
N HIS A 154 2.30 -9.06 12.77
CA HIS A 154 2.67 -7.89 13.54
C HIS A 154 1.55 -6.85 13.62
N PHE A 155 0.77 -6.65 12.56
CA PHE A 155 -0.38 -5.76 12.53
C PHE A 155 -1.43 -6.19 13.56
N SER A 156 -1.83 -7.47 13.55
CA SER A 156 -2.85 -8.00 14.46
C SER A 156 -2.48 -7.80 15.94
N LEU A 157 -1.19 -7.90 16.27
CA LEU A 157 -0.68 -7.81 17.65
C LEU A 157 -0.35 -6.38 18.10
N SER A 158 0.27 -5.59 17.22
CA SER A 158 0.91 -4.33 17.58
C SER A 158 0.07 -3.12 17.24
N TRP A 159 -0.74 -3.15 16.19
CA TRP A 159 -1.51 -1.97 15.77
C TRP A 159 -2.46 -1.44 16.86
N PRO A 160 -3.27 -2.27 17.55
CA PRO A 160 -4.14 -1.77 18.61
C PRO A 160 -3.36 -1.12 19.77
N ARG A 161 -2.15 -1.63 20.08
CA ARG A 161 -1.29 -1.11 21.15
C ARG A 161 -0.64 0.20 20.77
N LEU A 162 -0.17 0.33 19.53
CA LEU A 162 0.38 1.57 18.99
C LEU A 162 -0.67 2.67 19.01
N LEU A 163 -1.90 2.35 18.58
CA LEU A 163 -2.99 3.31 18.57
C LEU A 163 -3.39 3.75 19.98
N GLN A 164 -3.48 2.82 20.93
CA GLN A 164 -3.71 3.15 22.34
C GLN A 164 -2.57 3.98 22.96
N GLY A 165 -1.32 3.65 22.62
CA GLY A 165 -0.14 4.40 23.07
C GLY A 165 -0.14 5.83 22.54
N SER A 166 -0.48 6.00 21.26
CA SER A 166 -0.66 7.29 20.59
C SER A 166 -1.71 8.14 21.30
N GLU A 167 -2.90 7.59 21.58
CA GLU A 167 -3.97 8.25 22.34
C GLU A 167 -3.50 8.68 23.74
N TYR A 168 -2.79 7.80 24.47
CA TYR A 168 -2.29 8.08 25.81
C TYR A 168 -1.21 9.18 25.83
N GLN A 169 -0.33 9.20 24.82
CA GLN A 169 0.78 10.16 24.72
C GLN A 169 0.35 11.49 24.07
N GLY A 170 -0.81 11.52 23.42
CA GLY A 170 -1.28 12.69 22.67
C GLY A 170 -0.44 12.97 21.42
N GLN A 171 0.16 11.94 20.82
CA GLN A 171 1.04 12.06 19.64
C GLN A 171 0.73 10.98 18.61
N PRO A 172 0.68 11.29 17.30
CA PRO A 172 0.48 10.30 16.25
C PRO A 172 1.58 9.23 16.21
N VAL A 173 1.24 8.05 15.68
CA VAL A 173 2.20 6.95 15.51
C VAL A 173 3.17 7.28 14.39
N LEU A 174 4.47 7.31 14.67
CA LEU A 174 5.49 7.73 13.70
C LEU A 174 5.75 6.68 12.62
N ALA A 175 6.25 7.12 11.46
CA ALA A 175 6.61 6.22 10.34
C ALA A 175 7.61 5.13 10.74
N SER A 176 8.59 5.48 11.58
CA SER A 176 9.60 4.55 12.10
C SER A 176 9.00 3.54 13.07
N GLU A 177 8.00 3.92 13.86
CA GLU A 177 7.28 2.99 14.73
C GLU A 177 6.46 2.01 13.89
N LEU A 178 5.81 2.48 12.83
CA LEU A 178 5.07 1.60 11.91
C LEU A 178 6.00 0.65 11.16
N GLU A 179 7.18 1.11 10.74
CA GLU A 179 8.19 0.25 10.12
C GLU A 179 8.69 -0.83 11.09
N ASN A 180 9.10 -0.43 12.29
CA ASN A 180 9.75 -1.33 13.23
C ASN A 180 8.77 -2.28 13.94
N ASN A 181 7.55 -1.81 14.25
CA ASN A 181 6.58 -2.61 15.00
C ASN A 181 5.63 -3.39 14.11
N LEU A 182 5.27 -2.85 12.93
CA LEU A 182 4.37 -3.53 11.99
C LEU A 182 5.12 -4.25 10.87
N LEU A 183 6.42 -4.02 10.71
CA LEU A 183 7.21 -4.53 9.58
C LEU A 183 6.57 -4.16 8.23
N CYS A 184 5.96 -2.97 8.14
CA CYS A 184 5.22 -2.52 6.96
C CYS A 184 6.17 -1.84 5.96
N PRO A 185 6.49 -2.45 4.81
CA PRO A 185 7.39 -1.86 3.83
C PRO A 185 6.72 -0.76 2.98
N SER A 186 5.39 -0.76 2.91
CA SER A 186 4.63 0.22 2.14
C SER A 186 4.61 1.58 2.86
N ALA A 187 5.21 2.59 2.24
CA ALA A 187 5.09 3.97 2.73
C ALA A 187 3.63 4.47 2.66
N MET A 188 2.84 3.98 1.70
CA MET A 188 1.44 4.33 1.56
C MET A 188 0.58 3.79 2.70
N LEU A 189 0.71 2.51 3.06
CA LEU A 189 0.03 1.94 4.23
C LEU A 189 0.48 2.63 5.52
N ARG A 190 1.77 2.92 5.66
CA ARG A 190 2.28 3.65 6.83
C ARG A 190 1.65 5.04 6.93
N TYR A 191 1.54 5.77 5.82
CA TYR A 191 0.88 7.07 5.81
C TYR A 191 -0.60 6.95 6.19
N ILE A 192 -1.31 5.95 5.67
CA ILE A 192 -2.71 5.67 6.05
C ILE A 192 -2.83 5.43 7.57
N PHE A 193 -1.97 4.62 8.17
CA PHE A 193 -1.98 4.37 9.61
C PHE A 193 -1.66 5.62 10.42
N PHE A 194 -0.69 6.42 9.97
CA PHE A 194 -0.37 7.70 10.58
C PHE A 194 -1.61 8.63 10.57
N THR A 195 -2.26 8.80 9.43
CA THR A 195 -3.48 9.61 9.29
C THR A 195 -4.58 9.15 10.26
N ILE A 196 -4.79 7.84 10.40
CA ILE A 196 -5.76 7.28 11.35
C ILE A 196 -5.39 7.62 12.80
N SER A 197 -4.10 7.55 13.15
CA SER A 197 -3.64 7.92 14.49
C SER A 197 -3.82 9.42 14.78
N CYS A 198 -3.61 10.30 13.79
CA CYS A 198 -3.89 11.73 13.92
C CYS A 198 -5.38 11.98 14.20
N MET A 199 -6.27 11.28 13.49
CA MET A 199 -7.72 11.46 13.64
C MET A 199 -8.24 11.01 15.00
N ARG A 200 -7.66 9.93 15.53
CA ARG A 200 -7.95 9.46 16.89
C ARG A 200 -7.61 10.48 17.97
N LEU A 201 -6.72 11.41 17.67
CA LEU A 201 -6.31 12.50 18.54
C LEU A 201 -7.09 13.80 18.31
N ASP A 202 -8.12 13.78 17.46
CA ASP A 202 -8.84 14.97 16.97
C ASP A 202 -7.88 16.03 16.37
N ILE A 203 -6.72 15.60 15.86
CA ILE A 203 -5.81 16.46 15.13
C ILE A 203 -6.39 16.61 13.71
N GLY A 204 -7.35 17.51 13.59
CA GLY A 204 -8.03 17.85 12.34
C GLY A 204 -7.19 18.73 11.41
N THR A 205 -7.46 18.61 10.11
CA THR A 205 -6.83 19.28 8.97
C THR A 205 -6.67 20.80 9.18
N GLY A 206 -5.50 21.22 9.62
CA GLY A 206 -5.15 22.60 9.97
C GLY A 206 -3.64 22.83 9.85
N PRO A 207 -3.09 23.99 10.22
CA PRO A 207 -1.64 24.26 10.09
C PRO A 207 -0.73 23.23 10.79
N MET A 208 -1.28 22.48 11.76
CA MET A 208 -0.62 21.38 12.46
C MET A 208 -0.42 20.14 11.57
N GLU A 209 -1.25 19.95 10.54
CA GLU A 209 -1.12 18.90 9.51
C GLU A 209 0.14 19.08 8.67
N LEU A 210 0.46 20.31 8.25
CA LEU A 210 1.69 20.60 7.49
C LEU A 210 2.95 20.31 8.33
N ALA A 211 2.94 20.64 9.62
CA ALA A 211 4.05 20.35 10.53
C ALA A 211 4.16 18.85 10.86
N LEU A 212 3.04 18.11 10.86
CA LEU A 212 3.00 16.67 11.11
C LEU A 212 3.38 15.86 9.86
N ASP A 213 3.01 16.33 8.67
CA ASP A 213 3.50 15.82 7.39
C ASP A 213 5.02 16.04 7.27
N GLU A 214 5.55 17.21 7.66
CA GLU A 214 7.00 17.47 7.72
C GLU A 214 7.72 16.53 8.70
N ASN A 215 7.10 16.21 9.84
CA ASN A 215 7.65 15.26 10.82
C ASN A 215 7.59 13.80 10.34
N PHE A 216 6.58 13.44 9.56
CA PHE A 216 6.53 12.15 8.86
C PHE A 216 7.66 12.07 7.81
N ASP A 217 7.89 13.16 7.07
CA ASP A 217 8.90 13.28 6.00
C ASP A 217 10.34 13.20 6.52
N THR A 218 10.64 13.75 7.70
CA THR A 218 12.01 13.70 8.26
C THR A 218 12.47 12.27 8.60
N CYS A 219 11.53 11.31 8.71
CA CYS A 219 11.82 9.91 9.04
C CYS A 219 11.88 8.97 7.83
N GLN A 220 11.59 9.43 6.61
CA GLN A 220 11.53 8.63 5.38
C GLN A 220 12.44 9.25 4.31
N ASN A 221 13.11 8.44 3.48
CA ASN A 221 13.94 8.98 2.38
C ASN A 221 13.09 9.86 1.43
N GLU A 222 13.53 11.11 1.21
CA GLU A 222 12.84 12.18 0.46
C GLU A 222 12.44 11.81 -0.98
N GLU A 223 13.08 10.81 -1.59
CA GLU A 223 12.92 10.45 -3.01
C GLU A 223 11.57 9.80 -3.35
N PHE A 224 10.92 9.12 -2.39
CA PHE A 224 9.61 8.48 -2.58
C PHE A 224 8.43 9.44 -2.32
N LEU A 225 8.65 10.49 -1.54
CA LEU A 225 7.59 11.36 -1.00
C LEU A 225 7.29 12.59 -1.87
N GLY A 226 8.24 13.02 -2.70
CA GLY A 226 8.06 14.13 -3.63
C GLY A 226 6.89 13.94 -4.62
N GLY A 227 6.49 12.69 -4.89
CA GLY A 227 5.36 12.33 -5.76
C GLY A 227 4.02 12.10 -5.04
N MET A 228 3.98 12.08 -3.71
CA MET A 228 2.78 11.76 -2.92
C MET A 228 2.01 12.98 -2.42
N GLY A 229 2.46 14.22 -2.68
CA GLY A 229 1.84 15.44 -2.13
C GLY A 229 0.33 15.58 -2.39
N GLU A 230 -0.15 15.24 -3.59
CA GLU A 230 -1.59 15.24 -3.89
C GLU A 230 -2.32 14.04 -3.26
N VAL A 231 -1.69 12.87 -3.29
CA VAL A 231 -2.21 11.60 -2.75
C VAL A 231 -2.40 11.67 -1.24
N ARG A 232 -1.49 12.34 -0.53
CA ARG A 232 -1.56 12.57 0.91
C ARG A 232 -2.78 13.38 1.29
N LYS A 233 -3.04 14.47 0.56
CA LYS A 233 -4.25 15.28 0.75
C LYS A 233 -5.51 14.46 0.51
N ASP A 234 -5.51 13.60 -0.50
CA ASP A 234 -6.66 12.72 -0.80
C ASP A 234 -6.88 11.68 0.31
N ILE A 235 -5.80 11.05 0.82
CA ILE A 235 -5.85 10.11 1.96
C ILE A 235 -6.32 10.84 3.23
N ALA A 236 -5.72 11.98 3.59
CA ALA A 236 -6.11 12.75 4.78
C ALA A 236 -7.60 13.16 4.72
N THR A 237 -8.05 13.63 3.55
CA THR A 237 -9.46 13.98 3.32
C THR A 237 -10.37 12.75 3.43
N GLU A 238 -9.94 11.58 2.96
CA GLU A 238 -10.73 10.34 3.03
C GLU A 238 -11.06 9.96 4.47
N TYR A 239 -10.02 9.79 5.28
CA TYR A 239 -10.16 9.25 6.61
C TYR A 239 -10.84 10.27 7.56
N PHE A 240 -10.69 11.58 7.30
CA PHE A 240 -11.33 12.63 8.11
C PHE A 240 -12.85 12.49 8.06
N ASN A 241 -13.37 12.19 6.86
CA ASN A 241 -14.80 11.98 6.65
C ASN A 241 -15.33 10.66 7.22
N LEU A 242 -14.47 9.68 7.52
CA LEU A 242 -14.88 8.41 8.14
C LEU A 242 -15.05 8.54 9.66
N TYR A 243 -14.21 9.35 10.31
CA TYR A 243 -14.23 9.52 11.77
C TYR A 243 -15.18 10.61 12.28
N HIS A 244 -15.66 11.50 11.40
CA HIS A 244 -16.62 12.57 11.76
C HIS A 244 -18.04 12.35 11.20
N ARG A 245 -18.40 11.10 10.87
CA ARG A 245 -19.79 10.67 10.61
C ARG A 245 -20.44 10.12 11.87
#